data_AF-A0A955YFU8-F1
#
_entry.id   AF-A0A955YFU8-F1
#
_cell.length_a   1.000
_cell.length_b   1.000
_cell.length_c   1.000
_cell.angle_alpha   90.00
_cell.angle_beta   90.00
_cell.angle_gamma   90.00
#
_symmetry.space_group_name_H-M   'P 1'
#
loop_
_entity.id
_entity.type
_entity.pdbx_description
1 polymer ?
#
loop_
_entity_poly.entity_id
_entity_poly.type
_entity_poly.pdbx_seq_one_letter_code
_entity_poly.pdbx_strand_id
1 'polypeptide(L)'
;LCLQAAQADLGELGESLFQSLVTLLREEADFVRLARALGHLLYLVRFDEALGSAGDERYAALLGEAYDRGTWLLAATNTGNADVVDGLSRLVDARLRCADRLPLPPLLDILWLVLNDGARDAALRGAAAGALYALGEEGGLHIAERVGSFALPSQLGDFLSGLFTLAREVLRVDPSLMLRLDELLLTFSDDDFLAALPALRLAFSFFPPREKHHLIDQLMRRIEDGGAPLAPLAVGAERAAEAMRLERALLTELRQHGVALFDEDAR
;
A
#
# COMPACT_ATOMS: atom_id res chain seq x y z
N LEU A 1 14.93 13.64 26.33
CA LEU A 1 14.17 13.81 27.60
C LEU A 1 13.70 12.48 28.17
N CYS A 2 13.05 11.57 27.42
CA CYS A 2 12.71 10.22 27.92
C CYS A 2 13.93 9.38 28.36
N LEU A 3 15.07 9.50 27.66
CA LEU A 3 16.29 8.75 27.95
C LEU A 3 16.95 9.13 29.29
N GLN A 4 16.86 10.40 29.69
CA GLN A 4 17.45 10.91 30.94
C GLN A 4 16.55 10.65 32.14
N ALA A 5 15.23 10.56 31.93
CA ALA A 5 14.29 10.10 32.94
C ALA A 5 14.52 8.60 33.28
N ALA A 6 14.85 7.74 32.32
CA ALA A 6 15.02 6.32 32.59
C ALA A 6 16.19 5.96 33.55
N GLN A 7 17.14 6.87 33.80
CA GLN A 7 18.42 6.55 34.47
C GLN A 7 18.57 7.05 35.92
N ALA A 8 17.66 7.86 36.46
CA ALA A 8 17.91 8.63 37.68
C ALA A 8 16.87 8.41 38.80
N ASP A 9 16.62 7.16 39.23
CA ASP A 9 15.69 6.79 40.34
C ASP A 9 14.20 6.60 39.94
N LEU A 10 13.93 6.40 38.65
CA LEU A 10 12.58 6.26 38.08
C LEU A 10 12.17 4.79 37.81
N GLY A 11 12.64 3.82 38.60
CA GLY A 11 12.28 2.41 38.42
C GLY A 11 10.77 2.16 38.51
N GLU A 12 10.14 2.65 39.59
CA GLU A 12 8.69 2.53 39.80
C GLU A 12 7.87 3.41 38.84
N LEU A 13 8.35 4.61 38.52
CA LEU A 13 7.70 5.51 37.56
C LEU A 13 7.83 5.02 36.11
N GLY A 14 8.94 4.36 35.79
CA GLY A 14 9.14 3.67 34.52
C GLY A 14 8.25 2.44 34.39
N GLU A 15 8.06 1.68 35.48
CA GLU A 15 7.13 0.55 35.51
C GLU A 15 5.67 1.03 35.42
N SER A 16 5.29 2.05 36.18
CA SER A 16 3.94 2.64 36.11
C SER A 16 3.63 3.22 34.73
N LEU A 17 4.58 3.92 34.11
CA LEU A 17 4.44 4.41 32.73
C LEU A 17 4.34 3.26 31.73
N PHE A 18 5.16 2.23 31.88
CA PHE A 18 5.12 1.05 31.04
C PHE A 18 3.75 0.36 31.09
N GLN A 19 3.22 0.10 32.29
CA GLN A 19 1.89 -0.49 32.47
C GLN A 19 0.80 0.40 31.89
N SER A 20 0.91 1.73 32.06
CA SER A 20 -0.02 2.69 31.45
C SER A 20 -0.01 2.62 29.92
N LEU A 21 1.17 2.49 29.31
CA LEU A 21 1.31 2.33 27.86
C LEU A 21 0.72 1.00 27.37
N VAL A 22 0.95 -0.11 28.09
CA VAL A 22 0.34 -1.41 27.77
C VAL A 22 -1.19 -1.30 27.79
N THR A 23 -1.76 -0.67 28.82
CA THR A 23 -3.22 -0.44 28.90
C THR A 23 -3.72 0.39 27.73
N LEU A 24 -3.06 1.51 27.42
CA LEU A 24 -3.44 2.38 26.30
C LEU A 24 -3.39 1.64 24.96
N LEU A 25 -2.35 0.82 24.73
CA LEU A 25 -2.24 0.02 23.50
C LEU A 25 -3.37 -0.99 23.39
N ARG A 26 -3.72 -1.68 24.47
CA ARG A 26 -4.79 -2.69 24.49
C ARG A 26 -6.18 -2.09 24.29
N GLU A 27 -6.41 -0.89 24.83
CA GLU A 27 -7.68 -0.18 24.72
C GLU A 27 -7.84 0.62 23.42
N GLU A 28 -6.75 0.84 22.67
CA GLU A 28 -6.81 1.53 21.38
C GLU A 28 -7.76 0.82 20.42
N ALA A 29 -8.62 1.61 19.77
CA ALA A 29 -9.65 1.15 18.85
C ALA A 29 -9.39 1.64 17.41
N ASP A 30 -8.51 2.61 17.23
CA ASP A 30 -8.12 3.17 15.94
C ASP A 30 -6.87 2.45 15.40
N PHE A 31 -7.05 1.72 14.31
CA PHE A 31 -5.96 0.98 13.65
C PHE A 31 -4.82 1.90 13.20
N VAL A 32 -5.13 3.07 12.64
CA VAL A 32 -4.13 3.98 12.07
C VAL A 32 -3.27 4.57 13.19
N ARG A 33 -3.88 4.99 14.31
CA ARG A 33 -3.15 5.48 15.48
C ARG A 33 -2.25 4.41 16.07
N LEU A 34 -2.77 3.19 16.21
CA LEU A 34 -1.99 2.08 16.74
C LEU A 34 -0.82 1.73 15.81
N ALA A 35 -1.02 1.69 14.49
CA ALA A 35 0.04 1.41 13.53
C ALA A 35 1.12 2.51 13.52
N ARG A 36 0.75 3.78 13.72
CA ARG A 36 1.72 4.87 13.93
C ARG A 36 2.54 4.66 15.20
N ALA A 37 1.88 4.28 16.31
CA ALA A 37 2.56 3.94 17.56
C ALA A 37 3.51 2.75 17.40
N LEU A 38 3.08 1.70 16.70
CA LEU A 38 3.90 0.54 16.34
C LEU A 38 5.18 0.96 15.60
N GLY A 39 5.08 1.89 14.64
CA GLY A 39 6.24 2.41 13.93
C GLY A 39 7.25 3.13 14.85
N HIS A 40 6.77 3.87 15.85
CA HIS A 40 7.64 4.49 16.85
C HIS A 40 8.29 3.45 17.77
N LEU A 41 7.53 2.44 18.21
CA LEU A 41 8.05 1.35 19.03
C LEU A 41 9.10 0.54 18.28
N LEU A 42 8.89 0.26 16.99
CA LEU A 42 9.86 -0.41 16.13
C LEU A 42 11.18 0.38 16.05
N TYR A 43 11.10 1.70 15.90
CA TYR A 43 12.28 2.55 15.93
C TYR A 43 13.03 2.46 17.27
N LEU A 44 12.30 2.46 18.40
CA LEU A 44 12.89 2.36 19.73
C LEU A 44 13.60 1.02 19.96
N VAL A 45 12.97 -0.09 19.58
CA VAL A 45 13.57 -1.44 19.66
C VAL A 45 14.85 -1.50 18.84
N ARG A 46 14.81 -1.04 17.58
CA ARG A 46 15.99 -1.05 16.68
C ARG A 46 17.11 -0.14 17.15
N PHE A 47 16.78 0.99 17.78
CA PHE A 47 17.77 1.92 18.32
C PHE A 47 18.40 1.38 19.61
N ASP A 48 17.62 0.72 20.46
CA ASP A 48 18.11 0.12 21.70
C ASP A 48 19.09 -1.04 21.44
N GLU A 49 18.76 -1.91 20.46
CA GLU A 49 19.66 -2.97 19.97
C GLU A 49 21.02 -2.40 19.50
N ALA A 50 21.01 -1.24 18.84
CA ALA A 50 22.23 -0.60 18.35
C ALA A 50 23.09 0.00 19.46
N LEU A 51 22.50 0.33 20.61
CA LEU A 51 23.18 0.95 21.75
C LEU A 51 23.53 -0.05 22.88
N GLY A 52 23.01 -1.28 22.84
CA GLY A 52 23.31 -2.34 23.81
C GLY A 52 22.80 -2.04 25.23
N SER A 53 21.68 -1.32 25.34
CA SER A 53 21.11 -0.87 26.63
C SER A 53 20.19 -1.93 27.28
N ALA A 54 19.88 -1.76 28.58
CA ALA A 54 19.02 -2.65 29.38
C ALA A 54 17.50 -2.50 29.09
N GLY A 55 17.12 -1.84 27.99
CA GLY A 55 15.74 -1.54 27.60
C GLY A 55 15.07 -2.56 26.67
N ASP A 56 15.84 -3.54 26.19
CA ASP A 56 15.49 -4.39 25.04
C ASP A 56 14.13 -5.09 25.22
N GLU A 57 13.91 -5.70 26.39
CA GLU A 57 12.69 -6.51 26.63
C GLU A 57 11.42 -5.67 26.80
N ARG A 58 11.52 -4.46 27.37
CA ARG A 58 10.32 -3.62 27.62
C ARG A 58 9.81 -3.03 26.31
N TYR A 59 10.69 -2.47 25.48
CA TYR A 59 10.26 -1.95 24.18
C TYR A 59 9.78 -3.07 23.26
N ALA A 60 10.42 -4.24 23.31
CA ALA A 60 9.96 -5.42 22.59
C ALA A 60 8.56 -5.88 23.06
N ALA A 61 8.30 -5.88 24.36
CA ALA A 61 6.97 -6.21 24.89
C ALA A 61 5.88 -5.24 24.42
N LEU A 62 6.14 -3.92 24.46
CA LEU A 62 5.20 -2.92 23.93
C LEU A 62 4.98 -3.09 22.43
N LEU A 63 6.04 -3.38 21.67
CA LEU A 63 5.94 -3.67 20.24
C LEU A 63 5.04 -4.88 19.99
N GLY A 64 5.22 -5.95 20.78
CA GLY A 64 4.39 -7.16 20.71
C GLY A 64 2.91 -6.89 20.98
N GLU A 65 2.60 -6.13 22.03
CA GLU A 65 1.22 -5.73 22.38
C GLU A 65 0.58 -4.87 21.27
N ALA A 66 1.31 -3.88 20.74
CA ALA A 66 0.83 -3.05 19.65
C ALA A 66 0.62 -3.86 18.35
N TYR A 67 1.50 -4.84 18.08
CA TYR A 67 1.42 -5.69 16.91
C TYR A 67 0.23 -6.66 16.99
N ASP A 68 0.05 -7.32 18.13
CA ASP A 68 -1.09 -8.22 18.35
C ASP A 68 -2.41 -7.46 18.22
N ARG A 69 -2.54 -6.34 18.95
CA ARG A 69 -3.73 -5.50 18.85
C ARG A 69 -3.95 -4.95 17.44
N GLY A 70 -2.89 -4.54 16.74
CA GLY A 70 -2.95 -4.05 15.36
C GLY A 70 -3.44 -5.10 14.38
N THR A 71 -3.01 -6.35 14.56
CA THR A 71 -3.49 -7.50 13.78
C THR A 71 -4.99 -7.71 13.98
N TRP A 72 -5.48 -7.63 15.21
CA TRP A 72 -6.92 -7.72 15.50
C TRP A 72 -7.73 -6.54 14.96
N LEU A 73 -7.24 -5.30 15.08
CA LEU A 73 -7.92 -4.12 14.55
C LEU A 73 -7.99 -4.13 13.01
N LEU A 74 -6.96 -4.66 12.34
CA LEU A 74 -6.97 -4.87 10.90
C LEU A 74 -8.13 -5.79 10.48
N ALA A 75 -8.41 -6.84 11.27
CA ALA A 75 -9.52 -7.75 11.00
C ALA A 75 -10.88 -7.04 10.96
N ALA A 76 -11.05 -5.99 11.77
CA ALA A 76 -12.26 -5.17 11.83
C ALA A 76 -12.28 -4.00 10.83
N THR A 77 -11.17 -3.74 10.12
CA THR A 77 -11.05 -2.64 9.18
C THR A 77 -11.63 -3.00 7.81
N ASN A 78 -12.52 -2.14 7.29
CA ASN A 78 -13.15 -2.32 5.99
C ASN A 78 -12.70 -1.28 4.95
N THR A 79 -12.24 -0.11 5.40
CA THR A 79 -11.87 1.01 4.52
C THR A 79 -10.43 0.89 4.03
N GLY A 80 -10.18 1.26 2.77
CA GLY A 80 -8.87 1.18 2.13
C GLY A 80 -8.22 2.54 1.84
N ASN A 81 -8.40 3.53 2.72
CA ASN A 81 -7.76 4.83 2.54
C ASN A 81 -6.22 4.74 2.73
N ALA A 82 -5.51 5.78 2.29
CA ALA A 82 -4.04 5.80 2.30
C ALA A 82 -3.44 5.61 3.71
N ASP A 83 -4.08 6.14 4.76
CA ASP A 83 -3.63 6.01 6.14
C ASP A 83 -3.73 4.56 6.65
N VAL A 84 -4.78 3.84 6.29
CA VAL A 84 -4.93 2.41 6.62
C VAL A 84 -3.90 1.58 5.85
N VAL A 85 -3.68 1.87 4.56
CA VAL A 85 -2.68 1.15 3.78
C VAL A 85 -1.26 1.39 4.34
N ASP A 86 -0.91 2.62 4.70
CA ASP A 86 0.36 2.93 5.38
C ASP A 86 0.46 2.22 6.74
N GLY A 87 -0.66 2.15 7.48
CA GLY A 87 -0.74 1.41 8.73
C GLY A 87 -0.44 -0.09 8.55
N LEU A 88 -0.99 -0.70 7.50
CA LEU A 88 -0.69 -2.09 7.16
C LEU A 88 0.79 -2.27 6.75
N SER A 89 1.35 -1.35 5.96
CA SER A 89 2.77 -1.36 5.62
C SER A 89 3.66 -1.32 6.87
N ARG A 90 3.31 -0.54 7.90
CA ARG A 90 4.04 -0.51 9.18
C ARG A 90 3.93 -1.81 9.96
N LEU A 91 2.76 -2.46 9.94
CA LEU A 91 2.55 -3.76 10.58
C LEU A 91 3.43 -4.85 9.95
N VAL A 92 3.47 -4.87 8.61
CA VAL A 92 4.32 -5.78 7.83
C VAL A 92 5.80 -5.46 8.04
N ASP A 93 6.21 -4.18 8.00
CA ASP A 93 7.61 -3.76 8.24
C ASP A 93 8.09 -4.15 9.64
N ALA A 94 7.25 -3.97 10.68
CA ALA A 94 7.54 -4.44 12.02
C ALA A 94 7.76 -5.96 12.04
N ARG A 95 6.87 -6.72 11.38
CA ARG A 95 7.01 -8.18 11.30
C ARG A 95 8.26 -8.63 10.56
N LEU A 96 8.65 -7.96 9.47
CA LEU A 96 9.84 -8.30 8.70
C LEU A 96 11.12 -8.01 9.49
N ARG A 97 11.14 -6.92 10.28
CA ARG A 97 12.34 -6.50 11.04
C ARG A 97 12.51 -7.17 12.39
N CYS A 98 11.42 -7.68 12.98
CA CYS A 98 11.42 -8.34 14.28
C CYS A 98 10.81 -9.75 14.16
N ALA A 99 11.28 -10.50 13.15
CA ALA A 99 10.69 -11.78 12.76
C ALA A 99 10.77 -12.89 13.83
N ASP A 100 11.76 -12.80 14.69
CA ASP A 100 12.03 -13.67 15.84
C ASP A 100 11.13 -13.35 17.04
N ARG A 101 10.61 -12.12 17.13
CA ARG A 101 9.83 -11.61 18.26
C ARG A 101 8.32 -11.55 17.98
N LEU A 102 7.92 -11.39 16.72
CA LEU A 102 6.53 -11.18 16.33
C LEU A 102 5.93 -12.40 15.61
N PRO A 103 4.72 -12.85 15.99
CA PRO A 103 4.10 -14.02 15.38
C PRO A 103 3.64 -13.71 13.95
N LEU A 104 3.95 -14.60 13.01
CA LEU A 104 3.47 -14.51 11.62
C LEU A 104 2.06 -15.09 11.42
N PRO A 105 1.71 -16.29 11.95
CA PRO A 105 0.47 -16.97 11.56
C PRO A 105 -0.82 -16.14 11.77
N PRO A 106 -1.04 -15.45 12.91
CA PRO A 106 -2.23 -14.63 13.09
C PRO A 106 -2.36 -13.51 12.05
N LEU A 107 -1.22 -12.89 11.67
CA LEU A 107 -1.22 -11.87 10.63
C LEU A 107 -1.60 -12.46 9.28
N LEU A 108 -1.08 -13.62 8.92
CA LEU A 108 -1.43 -14.30 7.66
C LEU A 108 -2.93 -14.63 7.60
N ASP A 109 -3.49 -15.16 8.68
CA ASP A 109 -4.92 -15.50 8.74
C ASP A 109 -5.80 -14.25 8.51
N ILE A 110 -5.45 -13.12 9.12
CA ILE A 110 -6.16 -11.85 8.93
C ILE A 110 -5.95 -11.29 7.52
N LEU A 111 -4.75 -11.37 6.97
CA LEU A 111 -4.49 -10.92 5.60
C LEU A 111 -5.30 -11.71 4.58
N TRP A 112 -5.39 -13.04 4.74
CA TRP A 112 -6.22 -13.89 3.91
C TRP A 112 -7.71 -13.59 4.08
N LEU A 113 -8.16 -13.34 5.30
CA LEU A 113 -9.53 -12.90 5.57
C LEU A 113 -9.84 -11.59 4.82
N VAL A 114 -8.98 -10.58 4.96
CA VAL A 114 -9.13 -9.27 4.30
C VAL A 114 -9.17 -9.43 2.79
N LEU A 115 -8.22 -10.17 2.21
CA LEU A 115 -8.09 -10.33 0.76
C LEU A 115 -9.32 -11.01 0.13
N ASN A 116 -9.87 -12.02 0.80
CA ASN A 116 -10.98 -12.83 0.28
C ASN A 116 -12.37 -12.26 0.58
N ASP A 117 -12.46 -11.24 1.43
CA ASP A 117 -13.73 -10.57 1.73
C ASP A 117 -14.06 -9.50 0.68
N GLY A 118 -14.95 -9.86 -0.25
CA GLY A 118 -15.37 -8.98 -1.34
C GLY A 118 -16.17 -7.74 -0.91
N ALA A 119 -16.60 -7.66 0.35
CA ALA A 119 -17.30 -6.49 0.89
C ALA A 119 -16.35 -5.37 1.33
N ARG A 120 -15.05 -5.66 1.48
CA ARG A 120 -14.04 -4.67 1.86
C ARG A 120 -13.54 -3.87 0.66
N ASP A 121 -13.03 -2.69 0.94
CA ASP A 121 -12.48 -1.80 -0.08
C ASP A 121 -11.37 -2.47 -0.89
N ALA A 122 -11.40 -2.24 -2.20
CA ALA A 122 -10.46 -2.83 -3.14
C ALA A 122 -9.00 -2.48 -2.80
N ALA A 123 -8.72 -1.25 -2.38
CA ALA A 123 -7.38 -0.82 -1.96
C ALA A 123 -6.87 -1.60 -0.72
N LEU A 124 -7.72 -1.85 0.28
CA LEU A 124 -7.33 -2.65 1.44
C LEU A 124 -7.04 -4.10 1.04
N ARG A 125 -7.88 -4.68 0.18
CA ARG A 125 -7.66 -6.04 -0.37
C ARG A 125 -6.37 -6.12 -1.16
N GLY A 126 -6.07 -5.10 -1.95
CA GLY A 126 -4.81 -4.98 -2.68
C GLY A 126 -3.61 -4.93 -1.75
N ALA A 127 -3.68 -4.09 -0.72
CA ALA A 127 -2.64 -3.98 0.29
C ALA A 127 -2.43 -5.30 1.04
N ALA A 128 -3.50 -6.05 1.32
CA ALA A 128 -3.39 -7.38 1.92
C ALA A 128 -2.72 -8.41 0.98
N ALA A 129 -3.02 -8.38 -0.33
CA ALA A 129 -2.32 -9.21 -1.31
C ALA A 129 -0.82 -8.86 -1.38
N GLY A 130 -0.49 -7.56 -1.33
CA GLY A 130 0.90 -7.11 -1.29
C GLY A 130 1.62 -7.50 0.00
N ALA A 131 0.93 -7.45 1.13
CA ALA A 131 1.45 -7.92 2.41
C ALA A 131 1.79 -9.41 2.37
N LEU A 132 0.87 -10.25 1.87
CA LEU A 132 1.09 -11.70 1.74
C LEU A 132 2.31 -11.98 0.84
N TYR A 133 2.40 -11.29 -0.30
CA TYR A 133 3.54 -11.40 -1.19
C TYR A 133 4.86 -11.00 -0.49
N ALA A 134 4.89 -9.86 0.19
CA ALA A 134 6.08 -9.36 0.88
C ALA A 134 6.53 -10.26 2.04
N LEU A 135 5.59 -10.99 2.66
CA LEU A 135 5.85 -11.96 3.72
C LEU A 135 6.28 -13.34 3.18
N GLY A 136 6.36 -13.52 1.85
CA GLY A 136 6.77 -14.76 1.21
C GLY A 136 5.65 -15.81 1.09
N GLU A 137 4.39 -15.42 1.26
CA GLU A 137 3.26 -16.31 1.07
C GLU A 137 2.92 -16.45 -0.42
N GLU A 138 3.45 -17.50 -1.03
CA GLU A 138 3.23 -17.81 -2.44
C GLU A 138 2.02 -18.74 -2.66
N GLY A 139 1.63 -19.51 -1.64
CA GLY A 139 0.58 -20.51 -1.72
C GLY A 139 -0.81 -19.91 -1.92
N GLY A 140 -1.40 -20.07 -3.11
CA GLY A 140 -2.79 -19.70 -3.38
C GLY A 140 -3.04 -18.20 -3.63
N LEU A 141 -2.00 -17.38 -3.66
CA LEU A 141 -2.14 -15.92 -3.81
C LEU A 141 -2.61 -15.55 -5.22
N HIS A 142 -2.08 -16.21 -6.25
CA HIS A 142 -2.46 -16.12 -7.67
C HIS A 142 -2.94 -14.71 -8.07
N ILE A 143 -2.09 -13.70 -7.86
CA ILE A 143 -2.45 -12.28 -7.98
C ILE A 143 -3.03 -11.97 -9.37
N ALA A 144 -2.43 -12.54 -10.42
CA ALA A 144 -2.90 -12.41 -11.80
C ALA A 144 -4.36 -12.89 -11.99
N GLU A 145 -4.76 -14.00 -11.34
CA GLU A 145 -6.14 -14.51 -11.40
C GLU A 145 -7.11 -13.60 -10.64
N ARG A 146 -6.68 -13.07 -9.49
CA ARG A 146 -7.49 -12.14 -8.69
C ARG A 146 -7.75 -10.83 -9.43
N VAL A 147 -6.77 -10.31 -10.15
CA VAL A 147 -6.95 -9.16 -11.04
C VAL A 147 -8.06 -9.42 -12.05
N GLY A 148 -8.11 -10.62 -12.65
CA GLY A 148 -9.15 -11.02 -13.59
C GLY A 148 -10.57 -11.10 -13.01
N SER A 149 -10.72 -11.05 -11.67
CA SER A 149 -12.04 -11.07 -11.00
C SER A 149 -12.70 -9.69 -10.87
N PHE A 150 -11.97 -8.60 -11.15
CA PHE A 150 -12.51 -7.25 -11.05
C PHE A 150 -13.33 -6.89 -12.29
N ALA A 151 -14.66 -6.93 -12.15
CA ALA A 151 -15.60 -6.49 -13.18
C ALA A 151 -15.82 -4.97 -13.20
N LEU A 152 -15.54 -4.28 -12.09
CA LEU A 152 -15.71 -2.83 -11.95
C LEU A 152 -14.38 -2.10 -12.21
N PRO A 153 -14.30 -1.23 -13.24
CA PRO A 153 -13.06 -0.56 -13.63
C PRO A 153 -12.42 0.27 -12.52
N SER A 154 -13.21 0.95 -11.68
CA SER A 154 -12.69 1.77 -10.57
C SER A 154 -12.02 0.94 -9.48
N GLN A 155 -12.50 -0.27 -9.20
CA GLN A 155 -11.97 -1.13 -8.14
C GLN A 155 -10.60 -1.70 -8.50
N LEU A 156 -10.34 -1.93 -9.79
CA LEU A 156 -9.06 -2.43 -10.25
C LEU A 156 -7.91 -1.48 -9.88
N GLY A 157 -8.05 -0.18 -10.17
CA GLY A 157 -7.02 0.81 -9.88
C GLY A 157 -6.75 0.96 -8.38
N ASP A 158 -7.80 0.92 -7.56
CA ASP A 158 -7.68 0.97 -6.10
C ASP A 158 -6.96 -0.27 -5.55
N PHE A 159 -7.34 -1.46 -6.03
CA PHE A 159 -6.65 -2.72 -5.70
C PHE A 159 -5.17 -2.68 -6.05
N LEU A 160 -4.83 -2.24 -7.26
CA LEU A 160 -3.43 -2.13 -7.68
C LEU A 160 -2.65 -1.09 -6.86
N SER A 161 -3.29 0.02 -6.49
CA SER A 161 -2.66 1.04 -5.63
C SER A 161 -2.28 0.46 -4.26
N GLY A 162 -3.19 -0.30 -3.64
CA GLY A 162 -2.90 -1.02 -2.40
C GLY A 162 -1.78 -2.05 -2.57
N LEU A 163 -1.87 -2.88 -3.61
CA LEU A 163 -0.88 -3.92 -3.91
C LEU A 163 0.52 -3.35 -4.08
N PHE A 164 0.70 -2.33 -4.93
CA PHE A 164 2.01 -1.76 -5.23
C PHE A 164 2.59 -0.91 -4.09
N THR A 165 1.77 -0.54 -3.11
CA THR A 165 2.29 0.10 -1.90
C THR A 165 3.17 -0.86 -1.10
N LEU A 166 2.82 -2.16 -1.05
CA LEU A 166 3.58 -3.17 -0.30
C LEU A 166 4.45 -4.07 -1.16
N ALA A 167 4.06 -4.35 -2.41
CA ALA A 167 4.73 -5.32 -3.28
C ALA A 167 4.78 -4.80 -4.72
N ARG A 168 5.62 -3.80 -4.99
CA ARG A 168 5.77 -3.24 -6.36
C ARG A 168 6.49 -4.20 -7.30
N GLU A 169 7.41 -4.99 -6.74
CA GLU A 169 8.28 -5.93 -7.42
C GLU A 169 7.50 -7.11 -8.01
N VAL A 170 6.26 -7.35 -7.56
CA VAL A 170 5.38 -8.38 -8.11
C VAL A 170 5.21 -8.25 -9.62
N LEU A 171 5.11 -7.03 -10.17
CA LEU A 171 5.00 -6.83 -11.63
C LEU A 171 6.25 -7.27 -12.38
N ARG A 172 7.41 -7.27 -11.72
CA ARG A 172 8.69 -7.68 -12.33
C ARG A 172 8.92 -9.17 -12.18
N VAL A 173 8.54 -9.73 -11.03
CA VAL A 173 8.76 -11.14 -10.69
C VAL A 173 7.72 -12.05 -11.33
N ASP A 174 6.48 -11.59 -11.46
CA ASP A 174 5.39 -12.32 -12.11
C ASP A 174 4.97 -11.61 -13.41
N PRO A 175 5.59 -11.98 -14.55
CA PRO A 175 5.19 -11.46 -15.86
C PRO A 175 3.72 -11.70 -16.17
N SER A 176 3.09 -12.75 -15.62
CA SER A 176 1.69 -13.10 -15.94
C SER A 176 0.70 -12.03 -15.45
N LEU A 177 1.05 -11.29 -14.39
CA LEU A 177 0.23 -10.20 -13.87
C LEU A 177 0.06 -9.07 -14.89
N MET A 178 1.16 -8.65 -15.55
CA MET A 178 1.09 -7.64 -16.61
C MET A 178 0.23 -8.11 -17.78
N LEU A 179 0.27 -9.40 -18.10
CA LEU A 179 -0.50 -9.98 -19.20
C LEU A 179 -1.99 -10.01 -18.88
N ARG A 180 -2.35 -10.39 -17.65
CA ARG A 180 -3.74 -10.36 -17.22
C ARG A 180 -4.29 -8.94 -17.13
N LEU A 181 -3.47 -7.96 -16.75
CA LEU A 181 -3.85 -6.55 -16.80
C LEU A 181 -4.13 -6.08 -18.23
N ASP A 182 -3.25 -6.39 -19.18
CA ASP A 182 -3.44 -6.06 -20.60
C ASP A 182 -4.73 -6.69 -21.15
N GLU A 183 -4.92 -7.99 -20.93
CA GLU A 183 -6.11 -8.73 -21.36
C GLU A 183 -7.40 -8.16 -20.75
N LEU A 184 -7.39 -7.82 -19.45
CA LEU A 184 -8.54 -7.22 -18.77
C LEU A 184 -8.84 -5.81 -19.29
N LEU A 185 -7.82 -4.97 -19.46
CA LEU A 185 -8.03 -3.61 -19.96
C LEU A 185 -8.58 -3.60 -21.39
N LEU A 186 -8.22 -4.56 -22.24
CA LEU A 186 -8.76 -4.71 -23.59
C LEU A 186 -10.24 -5.14 -23.62
N THR A 187 -10.78 -5.62 -22.50
CA THR A 187 -12.22 -5.95 -22.36
C THR A 187 -13.07 -4.75 -21.98
N PHE A 188 -12.46 -3.65 -21.53
CA PHE A 188 -13.18 -2.45 -21.10
C PHE A 188 -13.73 -1.70 -22.32
N SER A 189 -14.91 -1.11 -22.17
CA SER A 189 -15.38 -0.09 -23.10
C SER A 189 -14.54 1.20 -22.97
N ASP A 190 -14.63 2.12 -23.94
CA ASP A 190 -13.95 3.41 -23.87
C ASP A 190 -14.31 4.18 -22.59
N ASP A 191 -15.60 4.18 -22.22
CA ASP A 191 -16.09 4.87 -21.01
C ASP A 191 -15.55 4.21 -19.73
N ASP A 192 -15.56 2.88 -19.67
CA ASP A 192 -15.02 2.11 -18.55
C ASP A 192 -13.52 2.34 -18.36
N PHE A 193 -12.78 2.37 -19.47
CA PHE A 193 -11.35 2.64 -19.46
C PHE A 193 -11.07 4.06 -18.96
N LEU A 194 -11.78 5.06 -19.46
CA LEU A 194 -11.65 6.45 -19.01
C LEU A 194 -12.00 6.61 -17.52
N ALA A 195 -12.99 5.86 -17.02
CA ALA A 195 -13.36 5.85 -15.60
C ALA A 195 -12.27 5.21 -14.72
N ALA A 196 -11.60 4.15 -15.17
CA ALA A 196 -10.50 3.52 -14.44
C ALA A 196 -9.18 4.29 -14.51
N LEU A 197 -8.98 5.08 -15.56
CA LEU A 197 -7.69 5.69 -15.89
C LEU A 197 -7.06 6.52 -14.75
N PRO A 198 -7.80 7.33 -13.96
CA PRO A 198 -7.22 8.08 -12.86
C PRO A 198 -6.61 7.16 -11.77
N ALA A 199 -7.36 6.16 -11.33
CA ALA A 199 -6.92 5.21 -10.30
C ALA A 199 -5.76 4.33 -10.81
N LEU A 200 -5.81 3.91 -12.09
CA LEU A 200 -4.69 3.22 -12.72
C LEU A 200 -3.43 4.11 -12.78
N ARG A 201 -3.56 5.37 -13.21
CA ARG A 201 -2.44 6.32 -13.22
C ARG A 201 -1.84 6.52 -11.82
N LEU A 202 -2.68 6.58 -10.79
CA LEU A 202 -2.24 6.67 -9.40
C LEU A 202 -1.47 5.40 -8.99
N ALA A 203 -2.01 4.21 -9.23
CA ALA A 203 -1.34 2.94 -8.95
C ALA A 203 0.04 2.85 -9.60
N PHE A 204 0.15 3.27 -10.86
CA PHE A 204 1.43 3.27 -11.58
C PHE A 204 2.31 4.49 -11.26
N SER A 205 1.84 5.49 -10.52
CA SER A 205 2.62 6.69 -10.19
C SER A 205 3.85 6.38 -9.32
N PHE A 206 3.74 5.35 -8.46
CA PHE A 206 4.78 4.90 -7.53
C PHE A 206 6.01 4.28 -8.20
N PHE A 207 5.93 3.93 -9.49
CA PHE A 207 7.04 3.36 -10.23
C PHE A 207 8.00 4.45 -10.74
N PRO A 208 9.31 4.36 -10.41
CA PRO A 208 10.35 5.20 -10.99
C PRO A 208 10.36 5.11 -12.53
N PRO A 209 10.84 6.14 -13.24
CA PRO A 209 10.87 6.15 -14.71
C PRO A 209 11.56 4.94 -15.34
N ARG A 210 12.63 4.42 -14.71
CA ARG A 210 13.37 3.24 -15.19
C ARG A 210 12.52 1.96 -15.12
N GLU A 211 11.74 1.80 -14.07
CA GLU A 211 10.86 0.64 -13.90
C GLU A 211 9.70 0.70 -14.89
N LYS A 212 9.11 1.88 -15.11
CA LYS A 212 8.10 2.08 -16.15
C LYS A 212 8.62 1.72 -17.53
N HIS A 213 9.83 2.16 -17.87
CA HIS A 213 10.44 1.83 -19.17
C HIS A 213 10.59 0.30 -19.34
N HIS A 214 11.04 -0.40 -18.30
CA HIS A 214 11.15 -1.86 -18.34
C HIS A 214 9.80 -2.56 -18.53
N LEU A 215 8.76 -2.10 -17.82
CA LEU A 215 7.40 -2.64 -17.98
C LEU A 215 6.87 -2.41 -19.41
N ILE A 216 7.12 -1.23 -19.98
CA ILE A 216 6.76 -0.91 -21.37
C ILE A 216 7.51 -1.82 -22.35
N ASP A 217 8.83 -1.99 -22.19
CA ASP A 217 9.62 -2.85 -23.08
C ASP A 217 9.14 -4.31 -23.04
N GLN A 218 8.79 -4.82 -21.86
CA GLN A 218 8.22 -6.17 -21.71
C GLN A 218 6.89 -6.30 -22.47
N LEU A 219 6.03 -5.28 -22.38
CA LEU A 219 4.74 -5.27 -23.07
C LEU A 219 4.92 -5.15 -24.60
N MET A 220 5.82 -4.27 -25.06
CA MET A 220 6.09 -4.04 -26.49
C MET A 220 6.70 -5.26 -27.17
N ARG A 221 7.70 -5.94 -26.56
CA ARG A 221 8.27 -7.18 -27.13
C ARG A 221 7.20 -8.23 -27.39
N ARG A 222 6.20 -8.33 -26.52
CA ARG A 222 5.10 -9.28 -26.69
C ARG A 222 4.14 -8.86 -27.81
N ILE A 223 3.88 -7.56 -27.98
CA ILE A 223 3.09 -7.07 -29.11
C ILE A 223 3.81 -7.36 -30.43
N GLU A 224 5.14 -7.23 -30.47
CA GLU A 224 5.96 -7.55 -31.64
C GLU A 224 5.97 -9.06 -31.97
N ASP A 225 5.94 -9.93 -30.97
CA ASP A 225 5.96 -11.40 -31.15
C ASP A 225 4.59 -12.02 -31.49
N GLY A 226 3.47 -11.29 -31.38
CA GLY A 226 2.13 -11.88 -31.58
C GLY A 226 0.98 -10.95 -32.01
N GLY A 227 1.22 -9.66 -32.24
CA GLY A 227 0.17 -8.66 -32.53
C GLY A 227 0.34 -7.96 -33.87
N ALA A 228 -0.78 -7.57 -34.49
CA ALA A 228 -0.76 -6.57 -35.56
C ALA A 228 -0.13 -5.28 -35.02
N PRO A 229 0.66 -4.54 -35.81
CA PRO A 229 1.25 -3.29 -35.38
C PRO A 229 0.16 -2.38 -34.81
N LEU A 230 0.41 -1.81 -33.63
CA LEU A 230 -0.51 -0.86 -32.99
C LEU A 230 -0.92 0.18 -34.02
N ALA A 231 -2.22 0.39 -34.15
CA ALA A 231 -2.72 1.42 -35.05
C ALA A 231 -2.06 2.75 -34.64
N PRO A 232 -1.46 3.49 -35.60
CA PRO A 232 -0.89 4.78 -35.28
C PRO A 232 -1.98 5.64 -34.64
N LEU A 233 -1.64 6.28 -33.52
CA LEU A 233 -2.54 7.22 -32.87
C LEU A 233 -3.08 8.20 -33.93
N ALA A 234 -4.39 8.42 -33.93
CA ALA A 234 -5.04 9.34 -34.88
C ALA A 234 -4.43 10.76 -34.81
N VAL A 235 -3.77 11.08 -33.70
CA VAL A 235 -3.06 12.33 -33.45
C VAL A 235 -1.56 12.04 -33.28
N GLY A 236 -0.72 12.68 -34.10
CA GLY A 236 0.73 12.57 -33.98
C GLY A 236 1.26 13.15 -32.65
N ALA A 237 2.36 12.60 -32.16
CA ALA A 237 2.95 12.95 -30.85
C ALA A 237 3.17 14.46 -30.65
N GLU A 238 3.54 15.18 -31.70
CA GLU A 238 3.75 16.63 -31.68
C GLU A 238 2.44 17.40 -31.40
N ARG A 239 1.35 17.02 -32.06
CA ARG A 239 0.02 17.60 -31.83
C ARG A 239 -0.53 17.26 -30.45
N ALA A 240 -0.29 16.04 -29.96
CA ALA A 240 -0.66 15.64 -28.62
C ALA A 240 0.10 16.47 -27.56
N ALA A 241 1.41 16.66 -27.74
CA ALA A 241 2.23 17.48 -26.85
C ALA A 241 1.81 18.96 -26.87
N GLU A 242 1.45 19.49 -28.04
CA GLU A 242 0.92 20.84 -28.18
C GLU A 242 -0.42 21.00 -27.46
N ALA A 243 -1.36 20.08 -27.65
CA ALA A 243 -2.64 20.07 -26.95
C ALA A 243 -2.46 19.98 -25.43
N MET A 244 -1.58 19.11 -24.93
CA MET A 244 -1.27 18.99 -23.50
C MET A 244 -0.66 20.26 -22.90
N ARG A 245 0.24 20.95 -23.63
CA ARG A 245 0.80 22.23 -23.18
C ARG A 245 -0.29 23.30 -23.11
N LEU A 246 -1.14 23.37 -24.13
CA LEU A 246 -2.26 24.32 -24.18
C LEU A 246 -3.24 24.08 -23.03
N GLU A 247 -3.63 22.82 -22.81
CA GLU A 247 -4.52 22.42 -21.72
C GLU A 247 -3.92 22.76 -20.35
N ARG A 248 -2.63 22.46 -20.11
CA ARG A 248 -1.95 22.82 -18.86
C ARG A 248 -1.89 24.33 -18.65
N ALA A 249 -1.60 25.10 -19.70
CA ALA A 249 -1.59 26.56 -19.63
C ALA A 249 -2.98 27.10 -19.29
N LEU A 250 -4.02 26.60 -19.96
CA LEU A 250 -5.41 26.96 -19.73
C LEU A 250 -5.85 26.64 -18.29
N LEU A 251 -5.59 25.43 -17.81
CA LEU A 251 -5.93 25.01 -16.45
C LEU A 251 -5.18 25.84 -15.40
N THR A 252 -3.93 26.24 -15.68
CA THR A 252 -3.15 27.10 -14.78
C THR A 252 -3.74 28.50 -14.72
N GLU A 253 -4.09 29.09 -15.86
CA GLU A 253 -4.72 30.40 -15.96
C GLU A 253 -6.08 30.41 -15.27
N LEU A 254 -6.92 29.40 -15.52
CA LEU A 254 -8.23 29.28 -14.88
C LEU A 254 -8.14 29.22 -13.35
N ARG A 255 -7.15 28.49 -12.81
CA ARG A 255 -6.89 28.46 -11.36
C ARG A 255 -6.45 29.83 -10.82
N GLN A 256 -5.64 30.58 -11.58
CA GLN A 256 -5.25 31.94 -11.17
C GLN A 256 -6.45 32.89 -11.07
N HIS A 257 -7.50 32.65 -11.87
CA HIS A 257 -8.76 33.40 -11.83
C HIS A 257 -9.84 32.77 -10.94
N GLY A 258 -9.49 31.80 -10.10
CA GLY A 258 -10.41 31.18 -9.15
C GLY A 258 -11.47 30.26 -9.77
N VAL A 259 -11.29 29.85 -11.03
CA VAL A 259 -12.19 28.92 -11.73
C VAL A 259 -11.62 27.52 -11.64
N ALA A 260 -12.25 26.67 -10.81
CA ALA A 260 -12.01 25.23 -10.81
C ALA A 260 -13.00 24.55 -11.78
N LEU A 261 -12.49 23.93 -12.84
CA LEU A 261 -13.31 23.17 -13.80
C LEU A 261 -13.77 21.81 -13.22
N PHE A 262 -13.25 21.42 -12.06
CA PHE A 262 -13.62 20.22 -11.32
C PHE A 262 -13.85 20.63 -9.87
N ASP A 263 -15.04 20.33 -9.35
CA ASP A 263 -15.42 20.61 -7.96
C ASP A 263 -14.63 19.67 -7.04
N GLU A 264 -13.67 20.19 -6.28
CA GLU A 264 -12.91 19.39 -5.30
C GLU A 264 -13.79 19.00 -4.08
N ASP A 265 -15.02 19.51 -3.97
CA ASP A 265 -15.97 19.18 -2.90
C ASP A 265 -16.97 18.06 -3.26
N ALA A 266 -16.76 17.34 -4.36
CA ALA A 266 -17.53 16.17 -4.74
C ALA A 266 -16.68 14.89 -4.85
N ARG A 267 -15.88 14.57 -3.81
CA ARG A 267 -15.54 13.18 -3.38
C ARG A 267 -14.60 13.13 -2.19
#